data_AF-K1XUA2-F1
#
_entry.id   AF-K1XUA2-F1
#
_cell.length_a   1.000
_cell.length_b   1.000
_cell.length_c   1.000
_cell.angle_alpha   90.00
_cell.angle_beta   90.00
_cell.angle_gamma   90.00
#
_symmetry.space_group_name_H-M   'P 1'
#
loop_
_entity.id
_entity.type
_entity.pdbx_description
1 polymer ?
#
loop_
_entity_poly.entity_id
_entity_poly.type
_entity_poly.pdbx_seq_one_letter_code
_entity_poly.pdbx_strand_id
1 'polypeptide(L)'
;MYRTEIYLRDDQRSKLQDISFVMSKKTHKRVGMADIIRKALDEWISKHFKNEDETDLICNSPILMEGLKSAINDLKTGKTLSRKDVFGE
;
A
#
# COMPACT_ATOMS: atom_id res chain seq x y z
N MET A 1 -2.43 -23.10 -8.65
CA MET A 1 -3.68 -22.69 -7.97
C MET A 1 -3.90 -23.63 -6.80
N TYR A 2 -4.03 -23.13 -5.58
CA TYR A 2 -4.29 -23.96 -4.40
C TYR A 2 -5.78 -23.90 -4.05
N ARG A 3 -6.36 -25.05 -3.72
CA ARG A 3 -7.74 -25.14 -3.22
C ARG A 3 -7.69 -25.16 -1.69
N THR A 4 -8.46 -24.27 -1.08
CA THR A 4 -8.56 -24.15 0.38
C THR A 4 -10.01 -24.32 0.80
N GLU A 5 -10.21 -25.05 1.87
CA GLU A 5 -11.51 -25.21 2.52
C GLU A 5 -11.56 -24.33 3.77
N ILE A 6 -12.68 -23.65 3.97
CA ILE A 6 -12.92 -22.80 5.13
C ILE A 6 -14.27 -23.16 5.74
N TYR A 7 -14.31 -23.22 7.06
CA TYR A 7 -15.54 -23.44 7.80
C TYR A 7 -16.11 -22.09 8.21
N LEU A 8 -17.37 -21.87 7.87
CA LEU A 8 -18.11 -20.65 8.17
C LEU A 8 -19.25 -21.00 9.12
N ARG A 9 -19.54 -20.09 10.05
CA ARG A 9 -20.82 -20.14 10.76
C ARG A 9 -21.96 -19.84 9.81
N ASP A 10 -23.16 -20.29 10.16
CA ASP A 10 -24.35 -20.09 9.34
C ASP A 10 -24.63 -18.60 9.07
N ASP A 11 -24.45 -17.74 10.07
CA ASP A 11 -24.65 -16.29 9.93
C ASP A 11 -23.68 -15.65 8.93
N GLN A 12 -22.42 -16.11 8.91
CA GLN A 12 -21.40 -15.64 7.97
C GLN A 12 -21.71 -16.13 6.56
N ARG A 13 -22.11 -17.39 6.42
CA ARG A 13 -22.48 -17.99 5.14
C ARG A 13 -23.68 -17.27 4.51
N SER A 14 -24.74 -17.02 5.27
CA SER A 14 -25.92 -16.29 4.80
C SER A 14 -25.55 -14.88 4.33
N LYS A 15 -24.78 -14.12 5.11
CA LYS A 15 -24.31 -12.79 4.72
C LYS A 15 -23.50 -12.80 3.43
N LEU A 16 -22.60 -13.79 3.25
CA LEU A 16 -21.81 -13.91 2.03
C LEU A 16 -22.67 -14.26 0.80
N GLN A 17 -23.74 -15.06 0.98
CA GLN A 17 -24.71 -15.33 -0.08
C GLN A 17 -25.47 -14.07 -0.48
N ASP A 18 -25.93 -13.28 0.48
CA ASP A 18 -26.65 -12.03 0.22
C ASP A 18 -25.77 -11.02 -0.54
N ILE A 19 -24.52 -10.86 -0.10
CA ILE A 19 -23.54 -9.99 -0.78
C ILE A 19 -23.27 -10.49 -2.21
N SER A 20 -23.08 -11.80 -2.37
CA SER A 20 -22.88 -12.45 -3.67
C SER A 20 -24.08 -12.19 -4.61
N PHE A 21 -25.30 -12.26 -4.11
CA PHE A 21 -26.51 -11.97 -4.87
C PHE A 21 -26.58 -10.50 -5.31
N VAL A 22 -26.39 -9.57 -4.38
CA VAL A 22 -26.42 -8.12 -4.65
C VAL A 22 -25.35 -7.74 -5.67
N MET A 23 -24.13 -8.25 -5.50
CA MET A 23 -23.02 -7.98 -6.43
C MET A 23 -23.27 -8.58 -7.81
N SER A 24 -23.87 -9.78 -7.87
CA SER A 24 -24.23 -10.41 -9.15
C SER A 24 -25.27 -9.57 -9.91
N LYS A 25 -26.27 -9.03 -9.19
CA LYS A 25 -27.27 -8.13 -9.77
C LYS A 25 -26.64 -6.82 -10.26
N LYS A 26 -25.78 -6.20 -9.44
CA LYS A 26 -25.12 -4.93 -9.76
C LYS A 26 -24.20 -5.02 -10.98
N THR A 27 -23.48 -6.14 -11.11
CA THR A 27 -22.46 -6.31 -12.16
C THR A 27 -22.97 -7.05 -13.39
N HIS A 28 -24.21 -7.57 -13.35
CA HIS A 28 -24.77 -8.48 -14.36
C HIS A 28 -23.87 -9.70 -14.67
N LYS A 29 -23.07 -10.13 -13.69
CA LYS A 29 -22.17 -11.28 -13.79
C LYS A 29 -22.45 -12.24 -12.64
N ARG A 30 -22.16 -13.52 -12.83
CA ARG A 30 -22.21 -14.50 -11.74
C ARG A 30 -21.04 -14.26 -10.79
N VAL A 31 -21.32 -13.74 -9.60
CA VAL A 31 -20.32 -13.52 -8.53
C VAL A 31 -20.63 -14.50 -7.41
N GLY A 32 -19.73 -15.44 -7.14
CA GLY A 32 -19.89 -16.44 -6.06
C GLY A 32 -19.30 -15.97 -4.74
N MET A 33 -19.63 -16.68 -3.65
CA MET A 33 -19.06 -16.41 -2.31
C MET A 33 -17.52 -16.43 -2.31
N ALA A 34 -16.91 -17.35 -3.06
CA ALA A 34 -15.46 -17.44 -3.17
C ALA A 34 -14.83 -16.18 -3.79
N ASP A 35 -15.53 -15.52 -4.70
CA ASP A 35 -15.06 -14.26 -5.30
C ASP A 35 -15.13 -13.12 -4.29
N ILE A 36 -16.20 -13.08 -3.48
CA ILE A 36 -16.35 -12.13 -2.38
C ILE A 36 -15.23 -12.30 -1.36
N ILE A 37 -14.97 -13.54 -0.93
CA ILE A 37 -13.91 -13.85 0.04
C ILE A 37 -12.53 -13.46 -0.49
N ARG A 38 -12.20 -13.85 -1.73
CA ARG A 38 -10.91 -13.49 -2.35
C ARG A 38 -10.73 -11.98 -2.41
N LYS A 39 -11.74 -11.25 -2.88
CA LYS A 39 -11.67 -9.79 -2.97
C LYS A 39 -11.50 -9.12 -1.60
N ALA A 40 -12.22 -9.60 -0.59
CA ALA A 40 -12.08 -9.08 0.77
C ALA A 40 -10.68 -9.35 1.35
N LEU A 41 -10.09 -10.51 1.07
CA LEU A 41 -8.72 -10.83 1.46
C LEU A 41 -7.72 -9.93 0.74
N ASP A 42 -7.85 -9.72 -0.57
CA ASP A 42 -6.95 -8.84 -1.34
C ASP A 42 -7.03 -7.39 -0.82
N GLU A 43 -8.24 -6.90 -0.52
CA GLU A 43 -8.43 -5.57 0.08
C GLU A 43 -7.84 -5.47 1.49
N TRP A 44 -7.92 -6.54 2.29
CA TRP A 44 -7.31 -6.57 3.62
C TRP A 44 -5.78 -6.61 3.53
N ILE A 45 -5.23 -7.47 2.67
CA ILE A 45 -3.80 -7.59 2.44
C ILE A 45 -3.23 -6.27 1.94
N SER A 46 -3.84 -5.64 0.93
CA SER A 46 -3.36 -4.36 0.39
C SER A 46 -3.39 -3.20 1.40
N LYS A 47 -4.30 -3.23 2.38
CA LYS A 47 -4.38 -2.20 3.44
C LYS A 47 -3.38 -2.41 4.55
N HIS A 48 -3.13 -3.67 4.92
CA HIS A 48 -2.33 -4.01 6.11
C HIS A 48 -0.90 -4.41 5.78
N PHE A 49 -0.68 -4.91 4.58
CA PHE A 49 0.61 -5.25 3.99
C PHE A 49 0.76 -4.43 2.72
N LYS A 50 0.59 -3.10 2.84
CA LYS A 50 1.25 -2.21 1.88
C LYS A 50 2.69 -2.69 1.86
N ASN A 51 3.13 -3.22 0.72
CA ASN A 51 4.55 -3.35 0.46
C ASN A 51 5.07 -1.93 0.65
N GLU A 52 5.65 -1.65 1.82
CA GLU A 52 6.34 -0.40 2.03
C GLU A 52 7.41 -0.41 0.96
N ASP A 53 7.24 0.46 -0.04
CA ASP A 53 8.25 0.64 -1.07
C ASP A 53 9.54 0.96 -0.31
N GLU A 54 10.61 0.24 -0.60
CA GLU A 54 11.90 0.46 0.05
C GLU A 54 12.30 1.95 -0.07
N THR A 55 11.86 2.58 -1.16
CA THR A 55 11.92 4.03 -1.42
C THR A 55 11.16 4.86 -0.38
N ASP A 56 9.96 4.46 0.02
CA ASP A 56 9.15 5.15 1.04
C ASP A 56 9.78 5.01 2.43
N LEU A 57 10.36 3.84 2.75
CA LEU A 57 11.10 3.61 3.99
C LEU A 57 12.39 4.44 4.06
N ILE A 58 13.11 4.52 2.94
CA ILE A 58 14.32 5.34 2.80
C ILE A 58 13.96 6.83 2.92
N CYS A 59 12.92 7.30 2.21
CA CYS A 59 12.49 8.70 2.26
C CYS A 59 12.01 9.12 3.66
N ASN A 60 11.39 8.20 4.40
CA ASN A 60 10.90 8.47 5.75
C ASN A 60 11.93 8.16 6.85
N SER A 61 13.15 7.74 6.50
CA SER A 61 14.20 7.46 7.46
C SER A 61 14.58 8.74 8.24
N PRO A 62 14.48 8.73 9.59
CA PRO A 62 14.83 9.88 10.42
C PRO A 62 16.27 10.36 10.18
N ILE A 63 17.18 9.41 9.95
CA ILE A 63 18.61 9.66 9.73
C ILE A 63 18.83 10.38 8.39
N LEU A 64 18.14 9.94 7.33
CA LEU A 64 18.25 10.59 6.02
C LEU A 64 17.62 11.98 6.04
N MET A 65 16.49 12.15 6.73
CA MET A 65 15.86 13.46 6.92
C MET A 65 16.72 14.42 7.74
N GLU A 66 17.46 13.92 8.74
CA GLU A 66 18.41 14.70 9.52
C GLU A 66 19.62 15.13 8.68
N GLY A 67 20.20 14.20 7.91
CA GLY A 67 21.27 14.50 6.96
C GLY A 67 20.84 15.52 5.90
N LEU A 68 19.63 15.38 5.35
CA LEU A 68 19.06 16.33 4.38
C LEU A 68 18.87 17.72 4.99
N LYS A 69 18.35 17.81 6.21
CA LYS A 69 18.23 19.09 6.94
C LYS A 69 19.58 19.74 7.19
N SER A 70 20.59 18.96 7.56
CA SER A 70 21.96 19.46 7.73
C SER A 70 22.50 20.02 6.41
N ALA A 71 22.39 19.27 5.32
CA ALA A 71 22.85 19.70 4.01
C ALA A 71 22.14 20.98 3.52
N ILE A 72 20.81 21.07 3.72
CA ILE A 72 20.03 22.28 3.42
C ILE A 72 20.51 23.47 4.27
N ASN A 73 20.85 23.24 5.54
CA ASN A 73 21.35 24.29 6.42
C ASN A 73 22.75 24.77 6.01
N ASP A 74 23.63 23.85 5.60
CA ASP A 74 24.96 24.18 5.08
C ASP A 74 24.87 24.97 3.75
N LEU A 75 23.88 24.65 2.91
CA LEU A 75 23.52 25.43 1.71
C LEU A 75 23.05 26.85 2.05
N LYS A 76 22.15 26.99 3.02
CA LYS A 76 21.61 28.30 3.44
C LYS A 76 22.65 29.19 4.12
N THR A 77 23.58 28.58 4.86
CA THR A 77 24.63 29.28 5.60
C THR A 77 25.89 29.54 4.76
N GLY A 78 25.89 29.11 3.49
CA GLY A 78 27.01 29.33 2.56
C GLY A 78 28.26 28.50 2.89
N LYS A 79 28.12 27.43 3.70
CA LYS A 79 29.21 26.50 4.00
C LYS A 79 29.52 25.58 2.83
N THR A 80 28.55 25.31 1.97
CA THR A 80 28.78 24.55 0.73
C THR A 80 29.22 25.47 -0.39
N LEU A 81 30.23 25.00 -1.13
CA LEU A 81 30.76 25.64 -2.33
C LEU A 81 29.65 25.90 -3.35
N SER A 82 29.69 27.06 -4.00
CA SER A 82 28.73 27.36 -5.05
C SER A 82 28.98 26.48 -6.28
N ARG A 83 27.97 26.30 -7.13
CA ARG A 83 28.13 25.58 -8.40
C ARG A 83 29.30 26.13 -9.24
N LYS A 84 29.54 27.44 -9.15
CA LYS A 84 30.66 28.14 -9.79
C LYS A 84 32.02 27.68 -9.27
N ASP A 85 32.13 27.52 -7.95
CA ASP A 85 33.37 27.09 -7.29
C ASP A 85 33.69 25.61 -7.54
N VAL A 86 32.65 24.79 -7.78
CA VAL A 86 32.80 23.35 -8.01
C VAL A 86 33.02 23.02 -9.49
N PHE A 87 32.31 23.69 -10.40
CA PHE A 87 32.29 23.34 -11.83
C PHE A 87 32.95 24.38 -12.75
N GLY A 88 33.34 25.55 -12.22
CA GLY A 88 34.23 26.50 -12.92
C GLY A 88 33.63 27.32 -14.06
N GLU A 89 32.30 27.46 -14.16
CA GLU A 89 31.61 28.27 -15.20
C GLU A 89 31.18 29.67 -14.72
#